data_AF-A0AA36IY49-F1
#
_entry.id   AF-A0AA36IY49-F1
#
_cell.length_a   1.000
_cell.length_b   1.000
_cell.length_c   1.000
_cell.angle_alpha   90.00
_cell.angle_beta   90.00
_cell.angle_gamma   90.00
#
_symmetry.space_group_name_H-M   'P 1'
#
loop_
_entity.id
_entity.type
_entity.pdbx_description
1 polymer ?
#
loop_
_entity_poly.entity_id
_entity_poly.type
_entity_poly.pdbx_seq_one_letter_code
_entity_poly.pdbx_strand_id
1 'polypeptide(L)'
;MSLEDGLRLVARRGELIDQKCDVGVGSMASIFATKEQVQKAMDEVKKDLAKGQVVVIAALNGPAQTVVSGHKAAVKLVCDNVGAQSKVLSIPHAMHSPLMAPILPELREAAQKCQRPGRAGVLMWAYLRQVG
;
A
#
# COMPACT_ATOMS: atom_id res chain seq x y z
N MET A 1 11.56 -20.50 -3.74
CA MET A 1 11.89 -19.51 -4.76
C MET A 1 13.40 -19.40 -4.76
N SER A 2 14.04 -19.46 -5.90
CA SER A 2 15.49 -19.25 -6.00
C SER A 2 15.81 -17.76 -5.76
N LEU A 3 17.10 -17.46 -5.54
CA LEU A 3 17.58 -16.07 -5.49
C LEU A 3 17.27 -15.34 -6.81
N GLU A 4 17.53 -16.00 -7.93
CA GLU A 4 17.33 -15.46 -9.28
C GLU A 4 15.85 -15.12 -9.55
N ASP A 5 14.93 -16.00 -9.17
CA ASP A 5 13.49 -15.76 -9.27
C ASP A 5 13.06 -14.58 -8.39
N GLY A 6 13.62 -14.48 -7.18
CA GLY A 6 13.35 -13.36 -6.28
C GLY A 6 13.78 -12.02 -6.87
N LEU A 7 14.99 -11.96 -7.42
CA LEU A 7 15.51 -10.76 -8.09
C LEU A 7 14.69 -10.38 -9.31
N ARG A 8 14.36 -11.36 -10.17
CA ARG A 8 13.51 -11.15 -11.37
C ARG A 8 12.15 -10.60 -10.98
N LEU A 9 11.49 -11.18 -9.97
CA LEU A 9 10.15 -10.76 -9.56
C LEU A 9 10.15 -9.34 -8.97
N VAL A 10 11.16 -9.00 -8.16
CA VAL A 10 11.28 -7.65 -7.57
C VAL A 10 11.59 -6.60 -8.63
N ALA A 11 12.52 -6.88 -9.55
CA ALA A 11 12.84 -5.99 -10.66
C ALA A 11 11.60 -5.75 -11.54
N ARG A 12 10.92 -6.82 -11.94
CA ARG A 12 9.70 -6.73 -12.75
C ARG A 12 8.59 -5.95 -12.07
N ARG A 13 8.43 -6.12 -10.75
CA ARG A 13 7.47 -5.31 -9.97
C ARG A 13 7.81 -3.82 -10.06
N GLY A 14 9.08 -3.47 -9.89
CA GLY A 14 9.54 -2.07 -10.00
C GLY A 14 9.23 -1.46 -11.37
N GLU A 15 9.57 -2.17 -12.44
CA GLU A 15 9.27 -1.75 -13.83
C GLU A 15 7.77 -1.53 -14.05
N LEU A 16 6.93 -2.48 -13.59
CA LEU A 16 5.49 -2.39 -13.78
C LEU A 16 4.89 -1.20 -13.04
N ILE A 17 5.41 -0.88 -11.84
CA ILE A 17 4.97 0.31 -11.08
C ILE A 17 5.27 1.57 -11.89
N ASP A 18 6.51 1.71 -12.36
CA ASP A 18 6.94 2.89 -13.12
C ASP A 18 6.16 3.06 -14.44
N GLN A 19 5.84 1.95 -15.11
CA GLN A 19 5.18 1.97 -16.41
C GLN A 19 3.66 2.13 -16.35
N LYS A 20 3.01 1.65 -15.28
CA LYS A 20 1.54 1.48 -15.26
C LYS A 20 0.82 2.19 -14.13
N CYS A 21 1.54 2.68 -13.12
CA CYS A 21 0.93 3.47 -12.06
C CYS A 21 1.11 4.95 -12.36
N ASP A 22 0.01 5.70 -12.35
CA ASP A 22 0.05 7.13 -12.65
C ASP A 22 0.79 7.91 -11.54
N VAL A 23 1.89 8.55 -11.93
CA VAL A 23 2.67 9.42 -11.04
C VAL A 23 1.83 10.64 -10.64
N GLY A 24 1.82 10.94 -9.34
CA GLY A 24 1.17 12.14 -8.81
C GLY A 24 -0.35 12.06 -8.57
N VAL A 25 -1.00 10.97 -9.00
CA VAL A 25 -2.40 10.67 -8.67
C VAL A 25 -2.53 10.18 -7.22
N GLY A 26 -1.61 9.29 -6.84
CA GLY A 26 -1.56 8.68 -5.51
C GLY A 26 -0.69 9.44 -4.52
N SER A 27 -0.87 9.13 -3.23
CA SER A 27 0.02 9.54 -2.15
C SER A 27 0.05 8.49 -1.05
N MET A 28 1.07 8.53 -0.20
CA MET A 28 1.13 7.80 1.06
C MET A 28 1.52 8.74 2.20
N ALA A 29 1.03 8.46 3.40
CA ALA A 29 1.40 9.20 4.60
C ALA A 29 1.58 8.27 5.79
N SER A 30 2.61 8.53 6.59
CA SER A 30 2.77 7.94 7.92
C SER A 30 2.06 8.81 8.94
N ILE A 31 1.26 8.20 9.80
CA ILE A 31 0.48 8.84 10.84
C ILE A 31 0.88 8.22 12.19
N PHE A 32 1.25 9.07 13.14
CA PHE A 32 1.60 8.66 14.50
C PHE A 32 0.32 8.48 15.35
N ALA A 33 -0.49 7.50 14.97
CA ALA A 33 -1.76 7.14 15.59
C ALA A 33 -2.03 5.64 15.48
N THR A 34 -2.90 5.13 16.34
CA THR A 34 -3.35 3.72 16.27
C THR A 34 -4.19 3.47 15.01
N LYS A 35 -4.34 2.21 14.65
CA LYS A 35 -5.21 1.79 13.54
C LYS A 35 -6.64 2.32 13.71
N GLU A 36 -7.18 2.24 14.93
CA GLU A 36 -8.55 2.60 15.26
C GLU A 36 -8.78 4.11 15.09
N GLN A 37 -7.82 4.92 15.51
CA GLN A 37 -7.87 6.38 15.33
C GLN A 37 -7.84 6.74 13.84
N VAL A 38 -6.95 6.11 13.06
CA VAL A 38 -6.88 6.34 11.61
C VAL A 38 -8.15 5.86 10.90
N GLN A 39 -8.68 4.70 11.27
CA GLN A 39 -9.92 4.17 10.69
C GLN A 39 -11.10 5.11 10.98
N LYS A 40 -11.22 5.61 12.21
CA LYS A 40 -12.24 6.60 12.58
C LYS A 40 -12.13 7.85 11.70
N ALA A 41 -10.93 8.40 11.53
CA ALA A 41 -10.71 9.56 10.67
C ALA A 41 -11.06 9.26 9.20
N MET A 42 -10.74 8.06 8.70
CA MET A 42 -11.12 7.62 7.35
C MET A 42 -12.64 7.53 7.17
N ASP A 43 -13.36 7.04 8.19
CA ASP A 43 -14.82 6.92 8.16
C ASP A 43 -15.49 8.31 8.21
N GLU A 44 -14.94 9.24 9.00
CA GLU A 44 -15.43 10.61 9.13
C GLU A 44 -15.32 11.41 7.82
N VAL A 45 -14.20 11.26 7.10
CA VAL A 45 -13.95 11.98 5.84
C VAL A 45 -14.55 11.29 4.62
N LYS A 46 -15.12 10.09 4.77
CA LYS A 46 -15.61 9.27 3.64
C LYS A 46 -16.65 10.00 2.78
N LYS A 47 -17.50 10.82 3.41
CA LYS A 47 -18.52 11.64 2.75
C LYS A 47 -17.94 12.83 1.97
N ASP A 48 -16.75 13.27 2.32
CA ASP A 48 -16.06 14.42 1.71
C ASP A 48 -15.18 13.98 0.53
N LEU A 49 -15.01 12.67 0.32
CA LEU A 49 -14.27 12.12 -0.81
C LEU A 49 -15.05 12.30 -2.11
N ALA A 50 -14.37 12.77 -3.16
CA ALA A 50 -14.95 12.79 -4.49
C ALA A 50 -15.25 11.35 -4.97
N LYS A 51 -16.29 11.20 -5.80
CA LYS A 51 -16.69 9.89 -6.33
C LYS A 51 -15.50 9.19 -7.00
N GLY A 52 -15.20 7.98 -6.56
CA GLY A 52 -14.09 7.16 -7.07
C GLY A 52 -12.75 7.36 -6.35
N GLN A 53 -12.62 8.36 -5.47
CA GLN A 53 -11.45 8.48 -4.62
C GLN A 53 -11.47 7.43 -3.51
N VAL A 54 -10.28 6.93 -3.19
CA VAL A 54 -10.05 5.89 -2.19
C VAL A 54 -8.85 6.24 -1.32
N VAL A 55 -8.90 5.82 -0.07
CA VAL A 55 -7.79 5.78 0.88
C VAL A 55 -7.94 4.50 1.69
N VAL A 56 -6.83 3.84 1.96
CA VAL A 56 -6.76 2.59 2.73
C VAL A 56 -5.58 2.62 3.69
N ILE A 57 -5.62 1.77 4.71
CA ILE A 57 -4.45 1.48 5.55
C ILE A 57 -3.51 0.57 4.75
N ALA A 58 -2.31 1.06 4.46
CA ALA A 58 -1.27 0.35 3.74
C ALA A 58 -0.37 -0.51 4.65
N ALA A 59 -0.11 -0.03 5.87
CA ALA A 59 0.74 -0.74 6.83
C ALA A 59 0.43 -0.36 8.27
N LEU A 60 0.67 -1.30 9.18
CA LEU A 60 0.68 -1.11 10.62
C LEU A 60 2.12 -1.35 11.11
N ASN A 61 2.89 -0.28 11.27
CA ASN A 61 4.31 -0.36 11.62
C ASN A 61 4.55 -0.45 13.13
N GLY A 62 3.51 -0.19 13.93
CA GLY A 62 3.53 -0.32 15.38
C GLY A 62 2.16 -0.01 15.99
N PRO A 63 2.02 -0.14 17.31
CA PRO A 63 0.73 0.07 18.00
C PRO A 63 0.19 1.50 17.84
N ALA A 64 1.06 2.48 17.61
CA ALA A 64 0.71 3.89 17.38
C ALA A 64 1.36 4.45 16.09
N GLN A 65 1.61 3.59 15.09
CA GLN A 65 2.16 4.02 13.81
C GLN A 65 1.48 3.31 12.65
N THR A 66 0.68 4.07 11.90
CA THR A 66 -0.14 3.58 10.78
C THR A 66 0.27 4.31 9.51
N VAL A 67 0.27 3.62 8.37
CA VAL A 67 0.52 4.22 7.05
C VAL A 67 -0.77 4.13 6.24
N VAL A 68 -1.18 5.24 5.65
CA VAL A 68 -2.31 5.29 4.70
C VAL A 68 -1.81 5.48 3.28
N SER A 69 -2.58 5.00 2.31
CA SER A 69 -2.29 5.07 0.89
C SER A 69 -3.55 5.19 0.06
N GLY A 70 -3.50 5.96 -1.01
CA GLY A 70 -4.63 6.14 -1.91
C GLY A 70 -4.51 7.41 -2.75
N HIS A 71 -5.64 7.98 -3.14
CA HIS A 71 -5.67 9.23 -3.87
C HIS A 71 -5.12 10.38 -3.02
N LYS A 72 -4.34 11.27 -3.63
CA LYS A 72 -3.65 12.36 -2.92
C LYS A 72 -4.59 13.21 -2.05
N ALA A 73 -5.76 13.57 -2.57
CA ALA A 73 -6.76 14.34 -1.84
C ALA A 73 -7.34 13.56 -0.65
N ALA A 74 -7.64 12.28 -0.83
CA ALA A 74 -8.18 11.42 0.23
C ALA A 74 -7.17 11.22 1.37
N VAL A 75 -5.89 10.97 1.03
CA VAL A 75 -4.79 10.87 2.01
C VAL A 75 -4.64 12.17 2.79
N LYS A 76 -4.71 13.32 2.11
CA LYS A 76 -4.63 14.64 2.76
C LYS A 76 -5.77 14.84 3.76
N LEU A 77 -7.01 14.53 3.37
CA LEU A 77 -8.18 14.67 4.25
C LEU A 77 -8.04 13.84 5.52
N VAL A 78 -7.57 12.59 5.42
CA VAL A 78 -7.32 11.75 6.61
C VAL A 78 -6.25 12.37 7.50
N CYS A 79 -5.15 12.86 6.92
CA CYS A 79 -4.07 13.50 7.68
C CYS A 79 -4.53 14.77 8.40
N ASP A 80 -5.42 15.55 7.78
CA ASP A 80 -5.97 16.77 8.37
C ASP A 80 -6.98 16.48 9.50
N ASN A 81 -7.71 15.36 9.43
CA ASN A 81 -8.78 15.02 10.38
C ASN A 81 -8.33 14.14 11.56
N VAL A 82 -7.25 13.36 11.42
CA VAL A 82 -6.84 12.39 12.45
C VAL A 82 -6.39 13.04 13.77
N GLY A 83 -6.09 14.34 13.77
CA GLY A 83 -5.69 15.07 14.99
C GLY A 83 -4.33 14.63 15.56
N ALA A 84 -3.53 13.91 14.76
CA ALA A 84 -2.22 13.39 15.12
C ALA A 84 -1.15 13.87 14.13
N GLN A 85 0.11 13.83 14.55
CA GLN A 85 1.22 14.13 13.66
C GLN A 85 1.21 13.18 12.47
N SER A 86 1.36 13.72 11.27
CA SER A 86 1.46 12.96 10.03
C SER A 86 2.57 13.49 9.14
N LYS A 87 3.12 12.62 8.29
CA LYS A 87 4.16 12.94 7.32
C LYS A 87 3.84 12.26 5.99
N VAL A 88 3.62 13.08 4.96
CA VAL A 88 3.54 12.59 3.57
C VAL A 88 4.88 12.00 3.17
N LEU A 89 4.86 10.80 2.61
CA LEU A 89 6.05 10.09 2.16
C LEU A 89 6.49 10.63 0.79
N SER A 90 7.80 10.81 0.61
CA SER A 90 8.38 11.25 -0.67
C SER A 90 8.50 10.07 -1.63
N ILE A 91 7.36 9.55 -2.06
CA ILE A 91 7.25 8.47 -3.05
C ILE A 91 6.17 8.84 -4.07
N PRO A 92 6.39 8.56 -5.37
CA PRO A 92 5.51 9.02 -6.44
C PRO A 92 4.19 8.23 -6.58
N HIS A 93 4.04 7.12 -5.85
CA HIS A 93 2.95 6.15 -6.03
C HIS A 93 2.24 5.81 -4.71
N ALA A 94 0.97 5.40 -4.81
CA ALA A 94 0.16 4.91 -3.70
C ALA A 94 0.23 3.38 -3.56
N MET A 95 1.38 2.88 -3.07
CA MET A 95 1.61 1.45 -2.85
C MET A 95 0.62 0.87 -1.84
N HIS A 96 0.27 -0.41 -1.98
CA HIS A 96 -0.72 -1.10 -1.13
C HIS A 96 -2.15 -0.51 -1.17
N SER A 97 -2.49 0.25 -2.20
CA SER A 97 -3.84 0.75 -2.45
C SER A 97 -4.44 0.15 -3.74
N PRO A 98 -5.76 0.30 -3.98
CA PRO A 98 -6.38 -0.09 -5.25
C PRO A 98 -5.76 0.59 -6.49
N LEU A 99 -5.03 1.70 -6.34
CA LEU A 99 -4.29 2.34 -7.43
C LEU A 99 -3.16 1.47 -8.01
N MET A 100 -2.80 0.38 -7.33
CA MET A 100 -1.87 -0.64 -7.82
C MET A 100 -2.54 -1.69 -8.73
N ALA A 101 -3.86 -1.62 -8.94
CA ALA A 101 -4.58 -2.59 -9.78
C ALA A 101 -3.99 -2.79 -11.19
N PRO A 102 -3.48 -1.75 -11.89
CA PRO A 102 -2.94 -1.90 -13.25
C PRO A 102 -1.78 -2.88 -13.39
N ILE A 103 -1.00 -3.13 -12.33
CA ILE A 103 0.15 -4.04 -12.38
C ILE A 103 -0.21 -5.50 -12.13
N LEU A 104 -1.42 -5.76 -11.60
CA LEU A 104 -1.77 -7.10 -11.09
C LEU A 104 -1.73 -8.21 -12.14
N PRO A 105 -2.20 -8.01 -13.39
CA PRO A 105 -2.15 -9.08 -14.40
C PRO A 105 -0.71 -9.54 -14.69
N GLU A 106 0.19 -8.61 -15.01
CA GLU A 106 1.58 -8.94 -15.39
C GLU A 106 2.42 -9.33 -14.18
N LEU A 107 2.15 -8.78 -12.99
CA LEU A 107 2.84 -9.21 -11.78
C LEU A 107 2.48 -10.66 -11.43
N ARG A 108 1.22 -11.07 -11.64
CA ARG A 108 0.80 -12.47 -11.47
C ARG A 108 1.47 -13.38 -12.49
N GLU A 109 1.53 -12.97 -13.75
CA GLU A 109 2.23 -13.73 -14.79
C GLU A 109 3.71 -13.92 -14.43
N ALA A 110 4.40 -12.86 -14.00
CA ALA A 110 5.78 -12.93 -13.55
C ALA A 110 5.95 -13.88 -12.36
N ALA A 111 5.05 -13.81 -11.37
CA ALA A 111 5.08 -14.69 -10.20
C ALA A 111 4.83 -16.17 -10.55
N GLN A 112 4.00 -16.47 -11.56
CA GLN A 112 3.74 -17.83 -12.02
C GLN A 112 4.95 -18.46 -12.73
N LYS A 113 5.86 -17.64 -13.27
CA LYS A 113 7.14 -18.10 -13.87
C LYS A 113 8.19 -18.46 -12.83
N CYS A 114 8.06 -17.99 -11.60
CA CYS A 114 8.98 -18.34 -10.51
C CYS A 114 8.76 -19.78 -10.06
N GLN A 115 9.83 -20.49 -9.70
CA GLN A 115 9.71 -21.79 -9.06
C GLN A 115 8.91 -21.66 -7.77
N ARG A 116 7.90 -22.54 -7.63
CA ARG A 116 7.12 -22.64 -6.40
C ARG A 116 8.07 -22.75 -5.21
N PRO A 117 7.92 -21.89 -4.20
CA PRO A 117 8.74 -22.04 -3.02
C PRO A 117 8.49 -23.41 -2.39
N GLY A 118 9.57 -24.18 -2.25
CA GLY A 118 9.60 -25.30 -1.32
C GLY A 118 9.40 -24.81 0.12
N ARG A 119 9.37 -25.74 1.07
CA ARG A 119 9.26 -25.39 2.49
C ARG A 119 10.39 -24.42 2.87
N ALA A 120 10.04 -23.29 3.47
CA ALA A 120 11.04 -22.36 3.97
C ALA A 120 11.94 -23.06 4.99
N GLY A 121 13.26 -22.96 4.83
CA GLY A 121 14.24 -23.52 5.76
C GLY A 121 14.35 -22.73 7.08
N VAL A 122 13.64 -21.61 7.17
CA VAL A 122 13.55 -20.73 8.34
C VAL A 122 12.08 -20.35 8.58
N LEU A 123 11.76 -19.97 9.81
CA LEU A 123 10.44 -19.46 10.15
C LEU A 123 10.17 -18.16 9.38
N MET A 124 9.09 -18.15 8.60
CA MET A 124 8.66 -16.97 7.84
C MET A 124 7.33 -16.49 8.41
N TRP A 125 7.33 -15.30 9.01
CA TRP A 125 6.12 -14.62 9.45
C TRP A 125 5.59 -13.75 8.32
N ALA A 126 4.40 -14.08 7.82
CA ALA A 126 3.68 -13.25 6.86
C ALA A 126 2.55 -12.51 7.58
N TYR A 127 2.50 -11.20 7.42
CA TYR A 127 1.36 -10.38 7.84
C TYR A 127 0.21 -10.57 6.85
N LEU A 128 -0.51 -11.70 6.95
CA LEU A 128 -1.68 -12.02 6.13
C LEU A 128 -2.94 -11.94 7.00
N ARG A 129 -3.52 -10.73 7.11
CA ARG A 129 -4.86 -10.32 7.61
C ARG A 129 -4.75 -8.81 7.89
N GLN A 130 -5.53 -7.86 7.36
CA GLN A 130 -6.95 -7.85 7.00
C GLN A 130 -7.13 -7.03 5.71
N VAL A 131 -7.52 -7.68 4.62
CA VAL A 131 -8.40 -7.04 3.63
C VAL A 131 -9.75 -7.67 3.91
N GLY A 132 -10.54 -7.01 4.75
CA GLY A 132 -11.96 -7.28 4.92
C GLY A 132 -12.74 -6.44 3.94
#